data_AF-A0A7Y5FAB4-F1
#
_entry.id   AF-A0A7Y5FAB4-F1
#
_cell.length_a   1.000
_cell.length_b   1.000
_cell.length_c   1.000
_cell.angle_alpha   90.00
_cell.angle_beta   90.00
_cell.angle_gamma   90.00
#
_symmetry.space_group_name_H-M   'P 1'
#
loop_
_entity.id
_entity.type
_entity.pdbx_description
1 polymer ?
#
loop_
_entity_poly.entity_id
_entity_poly.type
_entity_poly.pdbx_seq_one_letter_code
_entity_poly.pdbx_strand_id
1 'polypeptide(L)'
;MSKDTLVIGASLNPDKYSHKAVLQLLAHGCFVKAIGSKEGNISTVTVQTSPPLLSNIDTITIYVNPTNQKPYYKYIIETNPQRVIFNPGTENAELQQLLNENNIKWEEACTLVLLSLNKF
;
A
#
# COMPACT_ATOMS: atom_id res chain seq x y z
N MET A 1 16.27 -8.51 0.22
CA MET A 1 15.48 -8.88 1.41
C MET A 1 14.01 -8.77 1.04
N SER A 2 13.17 -9.72 1.48
CA SER A 2 11.73 -9.62 1.27
C SER A 2 11.16 -8.46 2.09
N LYS A 3 10.28 -7.65 1.50
CA LYS A 3 9.66 -6.50 2.15
C LYS A 3 8.21 -6.83 2.52
N ASP A 4 7.88 -6.69 3.79
CA ASP A 4 6.50 -6.76 4.27
C ASP A 4 5.75 -5.54 3.75
N THR A 5 4.85 -5.76 2.79
CA THR A 5 4.16 -4.71 2.05
C THR A 5 2.66 -4.77 2.27
N LEU A 6 2.08 -3.65 2.69
CA LEU A 6 0.63 -3.47 2.76
C LEU A 6 0.13 -2.71 1.53
N VAL A 7 -0.85 -3.27 0.82
CA VAL A 7 -1.57 -2.61 -0.26
C VAL A 7 -2.92 -2.09 0.25
N ILE A 8 -3.10 -0.77 0.27
CA ILE A 8 -4.37 -0.13 0.63
C ILE A 8 -5.13 0.24 -0.65
N GLY A 9 -6.36 -0.24 -0.79
CA GLY A 9 -7.15 -0.09 -2.02
C GLY A 9 -6.99 -1.24 -3.01
N ALA A 10 -6.60 -2.41 -2.54
CA ALA A 10 -6.52 -3.62 -3.35
C ALA A 10 -7.89 -3.94 -3.97
N SER A 11 -7.93 -4.11 -5.29
CA SER A 11 -9.14 -4.42 -6.04
C SER A 11 -9.12 -5.87 -6.48
N LEU A 12 -10.26 -6.56 -6.35
CA LEU A 12 -10.45 -7.88 -6.93
C LEU A 12 -10.60 -7.84 -8.46
N ASN A 13 -10.79 -6.66 -9.06
CA ASN A 13 -10.86 -6.50 -10.51
C ASN A 13 -9.45 -6.58 -11.13
N PRO A 14 -9.15 -7.58 -11.99
CA PRO A 14 -7.84 -7.76 -12.61
C PRO A 14 -7.34 -6.58 -13.46
N ASP A 15 -8.24 -5.76 -13.99
CA ASP A 15 -7.89 -4.62 -14.83
C ASP A 15 -7.26 -3.47 -14.01
N LYS A 16 -7.56 -3.41 -12.71
CA LYS A 16 -7.10 -2.33 -11.82
C LYS A 16 -5.62 -2.47 -11.49
N TYR A 17 -4.92 -1.34 -11.45
CA TYR A 17 -3.50 -1.29 -11.07
C TYR A 17 -3.23 -1.86 -9.69
N SER A 18 -4.13 -1.67 -8.72
CA SER A 18 -3.95 -2.22 -7.37
C SER A 18 -4.01 -3.75 -7.34
N HIS A 19 -4.75 -4.39 -8.25
CA HIS A 19 -4.72 -5.85 -8.42
C HIS A 19 -3.38 -6.31 -8.97
N LYS A 20 -2.91 -5.66 -10.04
CA LYS A 20 -1.63 -5.94 -10.69
C LYS A 20 -0.46 -5.74 -9.72
N ALA A 21 -0.55 -4.72 -8.85
CA ALA A 21 0.45 -4.46 -7.82
C ALA A 21 0.59 -5.61 -6.83
N VAL A 22 -0.52 -6.16 -6.32
CA VAL A 22 -0.48 -7.34 -5.43
C VAL A 22 0.23 -8.50 -6.10
N LEU A 23 -0.12 -8.83 -7.35
CA LEU A 23 0.50 -9.93 -8.08
C LEU A 23 2.01 -9.68 -8.33
N GLN A 24 2.38 -8.46 -8.70
CA GLN A 24 3.79 -8.12 -8.98
C GLN A 24 4.63 -8.11 -7.70
N LEU A 25 4.10 -7.61 -6.59
CA LEU A 25 4.79 -7.68 -5.29
C LEU A 25 5.06 -9.14 -4.89
N LEU A 26 4.07 -10.03 -5.03
CA LEU A 26 4.24 -11.46 -4.79
C LEU A 26 5.30 -12.08 -5.72
N ALA A 27 5.29 -11.73 -7.00
CA ALA A 27 6.26 -12.22 -7.98
C ALA A 27 7.70 -11.79 -7.66
N HIS A 28 7.87 -10.63 -6.99
CA HIS A 28 9.16 -10.15 -6.49
C HIS A 28 9.50 -10.67 -5.08
N GLY A 29 8.73 -11.65 -4.57
CA GLY A 29 8.97 -12.30 -3.29
C GLY A 29 8.64 -11.44 -2.07
N CYS A 30 7.85 -10.38 -2.22
CA CYS A 30 7.37 -9.58 -1.08
C CYS A 30 6.28 -10.34 -0.31
N PHE A 31 6.23 -10.18 1.01
CA PHE A 31 5.08 -10.61 1.80
C PHE A 31 3.99 -9.55 1.70
N VAL A 32 2.84 -9.92 1.13
CA VAL A 32 1.79 -8.95 0.81
C VAL A 32 0.59 -9.12 1.72
N LYS A 33 0.14 -8.02 2.31
CA LYS A 33 -1.16 -7.88 2.97
C LYS A 33 -2.00 -6.88 2.19
N ALA A 34 -3.31 -7.06 2.15
CA ALA A 34 -4.17 -6.26 1.29
C ALA A 34 -5.46 -5.83 2.01
N ILE A 35 -5.76 -4.53 1.93
CA ILE A 35 -7.04 -3.95 2.35
C ILE A 35 -7.76 -3.44 1.11
N GLY A 36 -9.03 -3.78 0.97
CA GLY A 36 -9.87 -3.38 -0.16
C GLY A 36 -11.31 -3.11 0.24
N SER A 37 -12.14 -2.69 -0.72
CA SER A 37 -13.57 -2.42 -0.47
C SER A 37 -14.44 -3.68 -0.45
N LYS A 38 -13.90 -4.83 -0.85
CA LYS A 38 -14.57 -6.13 -0.89
C LYS A 38 -13.62 -7.21 -0.40
N GLU A 39 -14.16 -8.18 0.32
CA GLU A 39 -13.42 -9.37 0.71
C GLU A 39 -13.28 -10.32 -0.48
N GLY A 40 -12.14 -11.00 -0.55
CA GLY A 40 -11.84 -11.97 -1.59
C GLY A 40 -10.35 -12.29 -1.63
N ASN A 41 -9.90 -12.95 -2.69
CA ASN A 41 -8.51 -13.34 -2.83
C ASN A 41 -7.91 -12.83 -4.14
N ILE A 42 -6.64 -12.44 -4.08
CA ILE A 42 -5.79 -12.18 -5.25
C ILE A 42 -4.61 -13.14 -5.11
N SER A 43 -4.58 -14.21 -5.93
CA SER A 43 -3.64 -15.32 -5.74
C SER A 43 -3.74 -15.86 -4.29
N THR A 44 -2.62 -15.92 -3.56
CA THR A 44 -2.54 -16.38 -2.16
C THR A 44 -2.85 -15.30 -1.13
N VAL A 45 -3.17 -14.07 -1.54
CA VAL A 45 -3.40 -12.94 -0.63
C VAL A 45 -4.90 -12.73 -0.43
N THR A 46 -5.34 -12.81 0.82
CA THR A 46 -6.69 -12.43 1.22
C THR A 46 -6.80 -10.90 1.33
N VAL A 47 -7.73 -10.33 0.58
CA VAL A 47 -8.13 -8.93 0.68
C VAL A 47 -9.17 -8.80 1.78
N GLN A 48 -8.86 -7.99 2.78
CA GLN A 48 -9.75 -7.73 3.92
C GLN A 48 -10.41 -6.35 3.78
N THR A 49 -11.60 -6.19 4.33
CA THR A 49 -12.30 -4.89 4.36
C THR A 49 -11.94 -4.07 5.59
N SER A 50 -11.51 -4.73 6.66
CA SER A 50 -11.07 -4.11 7.89
C SER A 50 -9.54 -4.14 7.98
N PRO A 51 -8.89 -3.05 8.47
CA PRO A 51 -7.44 -3.06 8.64
C PRO A 51 -7.04 -4.11 9.70
N PRO A 52 -6.18 -5.08 9.35
CA PRO A 52 -5.65 -6.00 10.35
C PRO A 52 -4.73 -5.28 11.34
N LEU A 53 -4.59 -5.84 12.54
CA LEU A 53 -3.51 -5.44 13.46
C LEU A 53 -2.18 -5.89 12.86
N LEU A 54 -1.37 -4.92 12.43
CA LEU A 54 -0.09 -5.18 11.78
C LEU A 54 1.05 -4.62 12.62
N SER A 55 2.15 -5.36 12.63
CA SER A 55 3.46 -4.90 13.08
C SER A 55 4.47 -5.16 11.99
N ASN A 56 5.57 -4.41 12.00
CA ASN A 56 6.74 -4.60 11.14
C ASN A 56 6.48 -4.47 9.62
N ILE A 57 5.52 -3.63 9.21
CA ILE A 57 5.35 -3.32 7.78
C ILE A 57 6.50 -2.42 7.32
N ASP A 58 7.18 -2.83 6.25
CA ASP A 58 8.24 -2.03 5.64
C ASP A 58 7.62 -0.91 4.78
N THR A 59 6.74 -1.28 3.85
CA THR A 59 6.18 -0.36 2.86
C THR A 59 4.66 -0.43 2.86
N ILE A 60 3.99 0.72 2.92
CA ILE A 60 2.56 0.86 2.60
C ILE A 60 2.45 1.47 1.20
N THR A 61 1.71 0.84 0.29
CA THR A 61 1.45 1.38 -1.05
C THR A 61 -0.04 1.67 -1.25
N ILE A 62 -0.36 2.91 -1.62
CA ILE A 62 -1.72 3.46 -1.61
C ILE A 62 -2.30 3.49 -3.02
N TYR A 63 -3.50 2.95 -3.18
CA TYR A 63 -4.30 2.94 -4.41
C TYR A 63 -5.72 3.50 -4.21
N VAL A 64 -5.95 4.22 -3.10
CA VAL A 64 -7.19 4.93 -2.84
C VAL A 64 -6.99 6.43 -3.08
N ASN A 65 -8.01 7.09 -3.63
CA ASN A 65 -7.96 8.54 -3.85
C ASN A 65 -7.84 9.30 -2.52
N PRO A 66 -7.36 10.56 -2.53
CA PRO A 66 -7.09 11.33 -1.32
C PRO A 66 -8.28 11.48 -0.37
N THR A 67 -9.47 11.71 -0.91
CA THR A 67 -10.71 11.85 -0.11
C THR A 67 -11.01 10.60 0.72
N ASN A 68 -10.70 9.42 0.17
CA ASN A 68 -10.91 8.13 0.83
C ASN A 68 -9.73 7.67 1.70
N GLN A 69 -8.66 8.46 1.81
CA GLN A 69 -7.50 8.11 2.64
C GLN A 69 -7.67 8.46 4.11
N LYS A 70 -8.49 9.47 4.44
CA LYS A 70 -8.67 9.95 5.83
C LYS A 70 -8.93 8.85 6.87
N PRO A 71 -9.77 7.83 6.59
CA PRO A 71 -9.98 6.73 7.54
C PRO A 71 -8.71 5.94 7.87
N TYR A 72 -7.70 5.97 7.00
CA TYR A 72 -6.46 5.23 7.15
C TYR A 72 -5.33 6.04 7.79
N TYR A 73 -5.46 7.37 8.00
CA TYR A 73 -4.36 8.20 8.49
C TYR A 73 -3.77 7.68 9.80
N LYS A 74 -4.63 7.54 10.81
CA LYS A 74 -4.23 7.02 12.13
C LYS A 74 -3.59 5.64 12.01
N TYR A 75 -4.22 4.76 11.22
CA TYR A 75 -3.74 3.40 11.01
C TYR A 75 -2.35 3.35 10.35
N ILE A 76 -2.13 4.15 9.30
CA ILE A 76 -0.84 4.25 8.60
C ILE A 76 0.25 4.73 9.55
N ILE A 77 -0.03 5.75 10.37
CA ILE A 77 0.92 6.31 11.34
C ILE A 77 1.22 5.29 12.44
N GLU A 78 0.20 4.65 13.01
CA GLU A 78 0.36 3.64 14.07
C GLU A 78 1.09 2.38 13.59
N THR A 79 0.98 2.04 12.30
CA THR A 79 1.76 0.96 11.68
C THR A 79 3.25 1.29 11.61
N ASN A 80 3.61 2.59 11.65
CA ASN A 80 4.97 3.12 11.61
C ASN A 80 5.87 2.47 10.53
N PRO A 81 5.45 2.49 9.25
CA PRO A 81 6.23 1.86 8.19
C PRO A 81 7.53 2.63 7.92
N GLN A 82 8.49 1.97 7.28
CA GLN A 82 9.70 2.65 6.78
C GLN A 82 9.38 3.65 5.69
N ARG A 83 8.33 3.37 4.90
CA ARG A 83 7.91 4.18 3.76
C ARG A 83 6.42 4.05 3.44
N VAL A 84 5.84 5.14 2.94
CA VAL A 84 4.56 5.16 2.23
C VAL A 84 4.75 5.54 0.75
N ILE A 85 4.17 4.79 -0.17
CA ILE A 85 4.17 5.09 -1.61
C ILE A 85 2.79 5.58 -2.01
N PHE A 86 2.73 6.80 -2.54
CA PHE A 86 1.57 7.37 -3.20
C PHE A 86 1.66 7.07 -4.70
N ASN A 87 0.84 6.13 -5.18
CA ASN A 87 0.76 5.84 -6.61
C ASN A 87 0.05 6.98 -7.36
N PRO A 88 0.22 7.09 -8.69
CA PRO A 88 -0.40 8.17 -9.47
C PRO A 88 -1.90 8.31 -9.21
N GLY A 89 -2.34 9.52 -8.85
CA GLY A 89 -3.73 9.84 -8.51
C GLY A 89 -4.11 9.57 -7.05
N THR A 90 -3.13 9.31 -6.19
CA THR A 90 -3.31 9.12 -4.74
C THR A 90 -2.56 10.15 -3.90
N GLU A 91 -1.89 11.11 -4.51
CA GLU A 91 -1.11 12.16 -3.86
C GLU A 91 -1.97 12.95 -2.88
N ASN A 92 -1.48 13.14 -1.65
CA ASN A 92 -2.27 13.74 -0.58
C ASN A 92 -1.39 14.54 0.38
N ALA A 93 -1.34 15.86 0.17
CA ALA A 93 -0.51 16.78 0.94
C ALA A 93 -0.78 16.72 2.46
N GLU A 94 -2.04 16.51 2.87
CA GLU A 94 -2.41 16.41 4.29
C GLU A 94 -1.78 15.17 4.93
N LEU A 95 -1.90 14.00 4.29
CA LEU A 95 -1.27 12.78 4.78
C LEU A 95 0.26 12.87 4.72
N GLN A 96 0.83 13.42 3.66
CA GLN A 96 2.27 13.62 3.53
C GLN A 96 2.84 14.49 4.66
N GLN A 97 2.13 15.55 5.05
CA GLN A 97 2.52 16.37 6.20
C GLN A 97 2.50 15.55 7.50
N LEU A 98 1.43 14.79 7.76
CA LEU A 98 1.34 13.93 8.93
C LEU A 98 2.45 12.87 8.97
N LEU A 99 2.81 12.30 7.82
CA LEU A 99 3.93 11.36 7.72
C LEU A 99 5.27 12.03 8.08
N ASN A 100 5.50 13.26 7.59
CA ASN A 100 6.70 14.04 7.95
C ASN A 100 6.77 14.31 9.46
N GLU A 101 5.66 14.74 10.07
CA GLU A 101 5.56 15.00 11.52
C GLU A 101 5.86 13.75 12.36
N ASN A 102 5.58 12.57 11.81
CA ASN A 102 5.85 11.27 12.45
C ASN A 102 7.15 10.61 11.97
N ASN A 103 7.99 11.32 11.21
CA ASN A 103 9.27 10.82 10.65
C ASN A 103 9.13 9.58 9.75
N ILE A 104 7.98 9.40 9.12
CA ILE A 104 7.72 8.33 8.15
C ILE A 104 8.04 8.84 6.75
N LYS A 105 8.94 8.15 6.03
CA LYS A 105 9.29 8.54 4.67
C LYS A 105 8.11 8.30 3.73
N TRP A 106 8.04 9.10 2.68
CA TRP A 106 7.10 8.86 1.60
C TRP A 106 7.68 9.24 0.25
N GLU A 107 7.10 8.68 -0.80
CA GLU A 107 7.41 9.02 -2.19
C GLU A 107 6.16 8.97 -3.06
N GLU A 108 6.08 9.86 -4.03
CA GLU A 108 5.12 9.81 -5.13
C GLU A 108 5.73 9.00 -6.28
N ALA A 109 5.28 7.76 -6.44
CA ALA A 109 5.88 6.82 -7.39
C ALA A 109 4.90 5.72 -7.80
N CYS A 110 5.08 5.17 -9.00
CA CYS A 110 4.34 3.98 -9.41
C CYS A 110 5.05 2.72 -8.89
N THR A 111 4.39 1.98 -8.01
CA THR A 111 4.91 0.72 -7.44
C THR A 111 5.35 -0.27 -8.52
N LEU A 112 4.57 -0.41 -9.60
CA LEU A 112 4.90 -1.32 -10.70
C LEU A 112 6.19 -0.92 -11.44
N VAL A 113 6.44 0.39 -11.57
CA VAL A 113 7.67 0.92 -12.17
C VAL A 113 8.85 0.73 -11.22
N LEU A 114 8.67 0.97 -9.92
CA LEU A 114 9.72 0.70 -8.93
C LEU A 114 10.14 -0.77 -8.94
N LEU A 115 9.18 -1.68 -8.99
CA LEU A 115 9.43 -3.12 -9.09
C LEU A 115 10.18 -3.47 -10.37
N SER A 116 9.72 -2.99 -11.54
CA SER A 116 10.38 -3.30 -12.82
C SER A 116 11.80 -2.77 -12.93
N LEU A 117 12.11 -1.67 -12.23
CA LEU A 117 13.45 -1.08 -12.15
C LEU A 117 14.33 -1.68 -11.05
N ASN A 118 13.85 -2.67 -10.28
CA ASN A 118 14.50 -3.18 -9.07
C ASN A 118 14.84 -2.07 -8.05
N LYS A 119 14.00 -1.03 -8.00
CA LYS A 119 14.10 0.10 -7.06
C LYS A 119 13.02 0.04 -5.97
N PHE A 120 12.22 -1.02 -5.94
CA PHE A 120 11.20 -1.22 -4.94
C PHE A 120 11.81 -1.42 -3.56
#